data_AF-A0AAE9IF38-F1
#
_entry.id   AF-A0AAE9IF38-F1
#
_cell.length_a   1.000
_cell.length_b   1.000
_cell.length_c   1.000
_cell.angle_alpha   90.00
_cell.angle_beta   90.00
_cell.angle_gamma   90.00
#
_symmetry.space_group_name_H-M   'P 1'
#
loop_
_entity.id
_entity.type
_entity.pdbx_description
1 polymer ?
#
loop_
_entity_poly.entity_id
_entity_poly.type
_entity_poly.pdbx_seq_one_letter_code
_entity_poly.pdbx_strand_id
1 'polypeptide(L)'
;MSDTQLLRGSFLDFYEPYFSNRQTAQSFIESCYARENPLPRRILNYTERLIRLGEEAGEGRGGHGIQVTHFVICIESLSHLLNPDENVESVNRLGRIKYFFEEYTSKQDKNLLRKGVTRSIADSRGLDGSLDMEHIARIFCEVRNKYIHEGVFNEFSFPTDEKEMDEEGVSYEVSLLNDLVLKEYRKDSKERRLYRITITYREIRDIMVRSCLCFLDKQIKILDQTP
;
A
#
# COMPACT_ATOMS: atom_id res chain seq x y z
N MET A 1 -1.35 -20.97 26.42
CA MET A 1 -1.09 -19.52 26.30
C MET A 1 -2.46 -18.85 26.24
N SER A 2 -2.66 -17.72 26.92
CA SER A 2 -3.95 -17.00 26.81
C SER A 2 -4.09 -16.35 25.44
N ASP A 3 -5.31 -16.19 24.92
CA ASP A 3 -5.58 -15.54 23.62
C ASP A 3 -4.95 -14.14 23.54
N THR A 4 -4.82 -13.45 24.68
CA THR A 4 -4.15 -12.15 24.79
C THR A 4 -2.63 -12.22 24.57
N GLN A 5 -1.98 -13.33 24.93
CA GLN A 5 -0.55 -13.55 24.65
C GLN A 5 -0.32 -13.94 23.19
N LEU A 6 -1.24 -14.68 22.57
CA LEU A 6 -1.22 -15.03 21.14
C LEU A 6 -1.41 -13.79 20.25
N LEU A 7 -2.38 -12.92 20.59
CA LEU A 7 -2.62 -11.65 19.91
C LEU A 7 -1.43 -10.68 20.01
N ARG A 8 -0.72 -10.67 21.15
CA ARG A 8 0.52 -9.87 21.29
C ARG A 8 1.68 -10.45 20.48
N GLY A 9 1.74 -11.77 20.32
CA GLY A 9 2.73 -12.45 19.48
C GLY A 9 2.56 -12.08 18.01
N SER A 10 1.36 -12.26 17.45
CA SER A 10 1.10 -12.00 16.03
C SER A 10 1.25 -10.54 15.63
N PHE A 11 0.98 -9.61 16.56
CA PHE A 11 1.15 -8.17 16.34
C PHE A 11 2.63 -7.77 16.28
N LEU A 12 3.47 -8.33 17.16
CA LEU A 12 4.91 -8.09 17.11
C LEU A 12 5.54 -8.71 15.86
N ASP A 13 5.11 -9.92 15.50
CA ASP A 13 5.59 -10.64 14.30
C ASP A 13 5.29 -9.86 13.00
N PHE A 14 4.18 -9.12 12.96
CA PHE A 14 3.84 -8.27 11.83
C PHE A 14 4.88 -7.17 11.59
N TYR A 15 5.38 -6.56 12.67
CA TYR A 15 6.26 -5.40 12.61
C TYR A 15 7.74 -5.73 12.66
N GLU A 16 8.13 -6.84 13.27
CA GLU A 16 9.53 -7.24 13.45
C GLU A 16 10.40 -7.10 12.19
N PRO A 17 9.95 -7.50 10.97
CA PRO A 17 10.78 -7.40 9.76
C PRO A 17 11.21 -5.99 9.38
N TYR A 18 10.58 -4.96 9.95
CA TYR A 18 10.85 -3.55 9.66
C TYR A 18 11.76 -2.87 10.70
N PHE A 19 12.27 -3.62 11.67
CA PHE A 19 13.21 -3.16 12.67
C PHE A 19 14.50 -4.00 12.61
N SER A 20 15.57 -3.50 13.22
CA SER A 20 16.86 -4.20 13.24
C SER A 20 16.81 -5.53 14.00
N ASN A 21 15.90 -5.66 14.96
CA ASN A 21 15.64 -6.88 15.72
C ASN A 21 14.29 -6.79 16.44
N ARG A 22 13.81 -7.95 16.91
CA ARG A 22 12.56 -8.09 17.67
C ARG A 22 12.47 -7.18 18.90
N GLN A 23 13.56 -7.01 19.65
CA GLN A 23 13.57 -6.19 20.85
C GLN A 23 13.33 -4.71 20.51
N THR A 24 13.94 -4.21 19.44
CA THR A 24 13.71 -2.85 18.94
C THR A 24 12.26 -2.66 18.48
N ALA A 25 11.69 -3.62 17.76
CA ALA A 25 10.27 -3.58 17.37
C ALA A 25 9.35 -3.54 18.60
N GLN A 26 9.60 -4.42 19.57
CA GLN A 26 8.81 -4.49 20.79
C GLN A 26 8.87 -3.18 21.58
N SER A 27 10.06 -2.65 21.84
CA SER A 27 10.23 -1.39 22.56
C SER A 27 9.57 -0.20 21.84
N PHE A 28 9.64 -0.17 20.50
CA PHE A 28 8.93 0.86 19.73
C PHE A 28 7.41 0.76 19.88
N ILE A 29 6.84 -0.44 19.76
CA ILE A 29 5.40 -0.68 19.94
C ILE A 29 4.97 -0.30 21.36
N GLU A 30 5.67 -0.77 22.38
CA GLU A 30 5.38 -0.45 23.78
C GLU A 30 5.42 1.07 24.02
N SER A 31 6.37 1.78 23.43
CA SER A 31 6.43 3.25 23.51
C SER A 31 5.20 3.92 22.89
N CYS A 32 4.64 3.38 21.80
CA CYS A 32 3.43 3.89 21.18
C CYS A 32 2.18 3.66 22.06
N TYR A 33 2.13 2.55 22.80
CA TYR A 33 1.03 2.23 23.72
C TYR A 33 1.12 2.98 25.05
N ALA A 34 2.32 3.31 25.52
CA ALA A 34 2.54 4.05 26.77
C ALA A 34 2.22 5.54 26.66
N ARG A 35 2.10 6.08 25.44
CA ARG A 35 1.77 7.49 25.20
C ARG A 35 0.32 7.81 25.60
N GLU A 36 0.14 8.96 26.22
CA GLU A 36 -1.19 9.48 26.62
C GLU A 36 -2.08 9.69 25.40
N ASN A 37 -1.56 10.39 24.38
CA ASN A 37 -2.26 10.58 23.11
C ASN A 37 -2.50 9.21 22.42
N PRO A 38 -3.75 8.87 22.07
CA PRO A 38 -4.07 7.58 21.46
C PRO A 38 -3.63 7.43 20.00
N LEU A 39 -3.22 8.52 19.33
CA LEU A 39 -2.96 8.52 17.90
C LEU A 39 -1.87 7.51 17.48
N PRO A 40 -0.69 7.42 18.13
CA PRO A 40 0.34 6.45 17.77
C PRO A 40 -0.14 5.00 17.83
N ARG A 41 -0.81 4.62 18.93
CA ARG A 41 -1.38 3.27 19.06
C ARG A 41 -2.49 3.01 18.05
N ARG A 42 -3.31 4.00 17.70
CA ARG A 42 -4.34 3.86 16.66
C ARG A 42 -3.71 3.61 15.29
N ILE A 43 -2.71 4.40 14.91
CA ILE A 43 -2.01 4.25 13.61
C ILE A 43 -1.42 2.85 13.46
N LEU A 44 -0.74 2.33 14.50
CA LEU A 44 -0.24 0.95 14.49
C LEU A 44 -1.37 -0.05 14.28
N ASN A 45 -2.41 0.00 15.12
CA ASN A 45 -3.53 -0.93 15.01
C ASN A 45 -4.24 -0.87 13.64
N TYR A 46 -4.44 0.32 13.07
CA TYR A 46 -5.04 0.44 11.74
C TYR A 46 -4.16 -0.16 10.64
N THR A 47 -2.85 0.08 10.71
CA THR A 47 -1.89 -0.42 9.72
C THR A 47 -1.89 -1.95 9.71
N GLU A 48 -1.69 -2.56 10.87
CA GLU A 48 -1.64 -4.02 11.00
C GLU A 48 -2.98 -4.65 10.61
N ARG A 49 -4.08 -4.17 11.19
CA ARG A 49 -5.40 -4.76 10.98
C ARG A 49 -5.85 -4.66 9.53
N LEU A 50 -5.70 -3.51 8.88
CA LEU A 50 -6.20 -3.34 7.51
C LEU A 50 -5.35 -4.10 6.50
N ILE A 51 -4.03 -4.17 6.70
CA ILE A 51 -3.16 -4.95 5.83
C ILE A 51 -3.46 -6.44 5.98
N ARG A 52 -3.57 -6.96 7.21
CA ARG A 52 -3.94 -8.37 7.44
C ARG A 52 -5.32 -8.71 6.91
N LEU A 53 -6.31 -7.84 7.12
CA LEU A 53 -7.65 -8.05 6.57
C LEU A 53 -7.62 -8.12 5.04
N GLY A 54 -6.78 -7.30 4.40
CA GLY A 54 -6.55 -7.37 2.96
C GLY A 54 -5.92 -8.70 2.54
N GLU A 55 -4.88 -9.14 3.27
CA GLU A 55 -4.20 -10.42 3.05
C GLU A 55 -5.19 -11.60 3.15
N GLU A 56 -5.93 -11.70 4.26
CA GLU A 56 -6.95 -12.73 4.51
C GLU A 56 -8.06 -12.72 3.44
N ALA A 57 -8.53 -11.54 3.05
CA ALA A 57 -9.55 -11.41 2.00
C ALA A 57 -9.00 -11.78 0.61
N GLY A 58 -7.70 -11.58 0.39
CA GLY A 58 -6.98 -11.91 -0.83
C GLY A 58 -6.86 -13.42 -1.06
N GLU A 59 -6.55 -14.18 -0.01
CA GLU A 59 -6.49 -15.66 -0.03
C GLU A 59 -7.83 -16.29 -0.41
N GLY A 60 -8.94 -15.60 -0.14
CA GLY A 60 -10.28 -16.02 -0.55
C GLY A 60 -10.58 -15.78 -2.03
N ARG A 61 -11.53 -14.88 -2.32
CA ARG A 61 -12.01 -14.59 -3.69
C ARG A 61 -11.49 -13.26 -4.26
N GLY A 62 -10.70 -12.51 -3.49
CA GLY A 62 -10.36 -11.12 -3.82
C GLY A 62 -9.04 -10.91 -4.55
N GLY A 63 -8.10 -11.86 -4.46
CA GLY A 63 -6.78 -11.76 -5.09
C GLY A 63 -6.00 -10.51 -4.66
N HIS A 64 -5.08 -10.04 -5.50
CA HIS A 64 -4.29 -8.85 -5.17
C HIS A 64 -5.09 -7.55 -5.25
N GLY A 65 -6.19 -7.52 -6.01
CA GLY A 65 -7.07 -6.36 -6.10
C GLY A 65 -7.67 -5.95 -4.74
N ILE A 66 -8.14 -6.91 -3.93
CA ILE A 66 -8.68 -6.59 -2.59
C ILE A 66 -7.58 -6.17 -1.61
N GLN A 67 -6.39 -6.75 -1.74
CA GLN A 67 -5.23 -6.38 -0.91
C GLN A 67 -4.81 -4.93 -1.18
N VAL A 68 -4.73 -4.52 -2.46
CA VAL A 68 -4.48 -3.12 -2.85
C VAL A 68 -5.57 -2.19 -2.35
N THR A 69 -6.82 -2.63 -2.42
CA THR A 69 -7.95 -1.87 -1.89
C THR A 69 -7.76 -1.58 -0.39
N HIS A 70 -7.33 -2.58 0.39
CA HIS A 70 -7.07 -2.40 1.82
C HIS A 70 -5.88 -1.49 2.11
N PHE A 71 -4.84 -1.47 1.26
CA PHE A 71 -3.77 -0.46 1.35
C PHE A 71 -4.31 0.96 1.20
N VAL A 72 -5.19 1.19 0.23
CA VAL A 72 -5.82 2.50 0.02
C VAL A 72 -6.74 2.88 1.19
N ILE A 73 -7.55 1.94 1.67
CA ILE A 73 -8.42 2.15 2.84
C ILE A 73 -7.58 2.47 4.09
N CYS A 74 -6.39 1.87 4.24
CA CYS A 74 -5.46 2.20 5.31
C CYS A 74 -5.03 3.67 5.23
N ILE A 75 -4.58 4.14 4.07
CA ILE A 75 -4.20 5.56 3.88
C ILE A 75 -5.38 6.50 4.18
N GLU A 76 -6.58 6.16 3.71
CA GLU A 76 -7.80 6.93 3.96
C GLU A 76 -8.09 7.02 5.47
N SER A 77 -8.01 5.89 6.17
CA SER A 77 -8.26 5.79 7.61
C SER A 77 -7.24 6.58 8.42
N LEU A 78 -5.95 6.47 8.08
CA LEU A 78 -4.88 7.26 8.72
C LEU A 78 -5.07 8.76 8.50
N SER A 79 -5.50 9.17 7.30
CA SER A 79 -5.77 10.58 7.01
C SER A 79 -6.98 11.12 7.79
N HIS A 80 -8.02 10.29 7.98
CA HIS A 80 -9.19 10.65 8.77
C HIS A 80 -8.89 10.74 10.27
N LEU A 81 -7.97 9.93 10.79
CA LEU A 81 -7.51 10.07 12.19
C LEU A 81 -6.92 11.45 12.49
N LEU A 82 -6.27 12.08 11.51
CA LEU A 82 -5.72 13.42 11.66
C LEU A 82 -6.75 14.53 11.46
N ASN A 83 -7.86 14.25 10.75
CA ASN A 83 -8.88 15.23 10.37
C ASN A 83 -10.28 14.62 10.57
N PRO A 84 -10.70 14.36 11.83
CA PRO A 84 -11.94 13.65 12.11
C PRO A 84 -13.19 14.45 11.71
N ASP A 85 -13.12 15.78 11.77
CA ASP A 85 -14.25 16.68 11.49
C ASP A 85 -14.39 17.05 10.00
N GLU A 86 -13.52 16.52 9.14
CA GLU A 86 -13.54 16.85 7.72
C GLU A 86 -14.73 16.19 7.02
N ASN A 87 -15.47 16.98 6.23
CA ASN A 87 -16.59 16.47 5.47
C ASN A 87 -16.11 15.49 4.39
N VAL A 88 -16.40 14.22 4.60
CA VAL A 88 -16.04 13.06 3.75
C VAL A 88 -16.43 13.25 2.28
N GLU A 89 -17.54 13.94 1.99
CA GLU A 89 -18.00 14.17 0.62
C GLU A 89 -17.14 15.17 -0.15
N SER A 90 -16.46 16.07 0.56
CA SER A 90 -15.60 17.11 -0.02
C SER A 90 -14.12 16.72 -0.09
N VAL A 91 -13.77 15.55 0.44
CA VAL A 91 -12.38 15.09 0.57
C VAL A 91 -11.77 14.81 -0.81
N ASN A 92 -10.65 15.47 -1.10
CA ASN A 92 -9.79 15.12 -2.22
C ASN A 92 -9.01 13.81 -1.95
N ARG A 93 -9.69 12.68 -2.10
CA ARG A 93 -9.18 11.33 -1.82
C ARG A 93 -7.89 11.01 -2.59
N LEU A 94 -7.90 11.22 -3.92
CA LEU A 94 -6.70 10.99 -4.74
C LEU A 94 -5.55 11.89 -4.29
N GLY A 95 -5.84 13.14 -3.93
CA GLY A 95 -4.86 14.07 -3.38
C GLY A 95 -4.17 13.55 -2.11
N ARG A 96 -4.95 12.95 -1.19
CA ARG A 96 -4.39 12.34 0.04
C ARG A 96 -3.52 11.14 -0.25
N ILE A 97 -3.95 10.26 -1.16
CA ILE A 97 -3.21 9.05 -1.50
C ILE A 97 -1.90 9.43 -2.21
N LYS A 98 -1.95 10.39 -3.15
CA LYS A 98 -0.76 10.98 -3.76
C LYS A 98 0.17 11.59 -2.71
N TYR A 99 -0.37 12.42 -1.82
CA TYR A 99 0.42 13.05 -0.75
C TYR A 99 1.06 12.01 0.15
N PHE A 100 0.34 10.95 0.49
CA PHE A 100 0.86 9.88 1.33
C PHE A 100 2.07 9.20 0.69
N PHE A 101 1.93 8.77 -0.57
CA PHE A 101 3.03 8.18 -1.32
C PHE A 101 4.21 9.14 -1.47
N GLU A 102 3.96 10.43 -1.66
CA GLU A 102 5.05 11.37 -1.84
C GLU A 102 5.74 11.81 -0.55
N GLU A 103 5.05 11.82 0.57
CA GLU A 103 5.64 12.27 1.82
C GLU A 103 6.26 11.12 2.62
N TYR A 104 5.62 9.94 2.61
CA TYR A 104 5.94 8.88 3.57
C TYR A 104 6.62 7.67 2.95
N THR A 105 6.66 7.54 1.62
CA THR A 105 7.42 6.47 0.97
C THR A 105 8.87 6.88 0.77
N SER A 106 9.80 6.00 1.14
CA SER A 106 11.24 6.28 1.01
C SER A 106 11.65 6.47 -0.46
N LYS A 107 12.77 7.17 -0.71
CA LYS A 107 13.30 7.33 -2.08
C LYS A 107 13.58 5.98 -2.75
N GLN A 108 14.08 5.02 -1.99
CA GLN A 108 14.33 3.66 -2.48
C GLN A 108 13.03 2.96 -2.87
N ASP A 109 12.02 2.99 -2.01
CA ASP A 109 10.73 2.36 -2.26
C ASP A 109 9.99 3.02 -3.43
N LYS A 110 10.05 4.35 -3.56
CA LYS A 110 9.54 5.06 -4.74
C LYS A 110 10.22 4.59 -6.02
N ASN A 111 11.53 4.39 -5.99
CA ASN A 111 12.27 3.90 -7.15
C ASN A 111 11.88 2.46 -7.49
N LEU A 112 11.66 1.61 -6.49
CA LEU A 112 11.14 0.25 -6.70
C LEU A 112 9.76 0.30 -7.36
N LEU A 113 8.84 1.12 -6.84
CA LEU A 113 7.51 1.31 -7.41
C LEU A 113 7.56 1.78 -8.87
N ARG A 114 8.36 2.79 -9.18
CA ARG A 114 8.49 3.34 -10.55
C ARG A 114 9.12 2.37 -11.55
N LYS A 115 10.04 1.51 -11.08
CA LYS A 115 10.62 0.45 -11.92
C LYS A 115 9.68 -0.73 -12.09
N GLY A 116 8.93 -1.04 -11.03
CA GLY A 116 8.04 -2.18 -10.94
C GLY A 116 6.69 -2.01 -11.61
N VAL A 117 6.28 -0.77 -11.85
CA VAL A 117 5.00 -0.42 -12.47
C VAL A 117 5.28 0.52 -13.64
N THR A 118 5.11 0.02 -14.87
CA THR A 118 5.34 0.80 -16.10
C THR A 118 4.17 0.69 -17.06
N ARG A 119 4.04 1.64 -17.98
CA ARG A 119 3.10 1.48 -19.11
C ARG A 119 3.58 0.35 -20.01
N SER A 120 2.65 -0.46 -20.50
CA SER A 120 2.93 -1.42 -21.56
C SER A 120 3.45 -0.72 -22.81
N ILE A 121 4.27 -1.39 -23.61
CA ILE A 121 4.76 -0.88 -24.91
C ILE A 121 3.59 -0.47 -25.82
N ALA A 122 2.48 -1.21 -25.76
CA ALA A 122 1.27 -0.90 -26.52
C ALA A 122 0.65 0.47 -26.15
N ASP A 123 0.85 0.93 -24.91
CA ASP A 123 0.30 2.18 -24.39
C ASP A 123 1.34 3.27 -24.17
N SER A 124 2.64 2.96 -24.20
CA SER A 124 3.70 3.93 -23.96
C SER A 124 3.83 4.97 -25.08
N ARG A 125 3.18 4.75 -26.24
CA ARG A 125 3.20 5.63 -27.42
C ARG A 125 4.62 6.02 -27.86
N GLY A 126 5.58 5.10 -27.68
CA GLY A 126 6.98 5.34 -28.04
C GLY A 126 7.80 6.09 -26.97
N LEU A 127 7.24 6.33 -25.78
CA LEU A 127 7.98 6.81 -24.61
C LEU A 127 8.53 5.64 -23.79
N ASP A 128 9.41 5.95 -22.82
CA ASP A 128 10.05 4.98 -21.91
C ASP A 128 9.07 4.25 -20.96
N GLY A 129 7.78 4.59 -21.01
CA GLY A 129 6.72 3.97 -20.21
C GLY A 129 6.81 4.30 -18.73
N SER A 130 7.69 5.23 -18.33
CA SER A 130 7.90 5.61 -16.94
C SER A 130 6.67 6.29 -16.33
N LEU A 131 6.47 6.02 -15.05
CA LEU A 131 5.38 6.55 -14.24
C LEU A 131 5.98 7.34 -13.07
N ASP A 132 5.32 8.45 -12.71
CA ASP A 132 5.56 9.10 -11.43
C ASP A 132 4.65 8.50 -10.33
N MET A 133 4.79 8.98 -9.10
CA MET A 133 3.98 8.47 -7.99
C MET A 133 2.52 8.87 -8.08
N GLU A 134 2.19 9.95 -8.79
CA GLU A 134 0.79 10.32 -9.01
C GLU A 134 0.09 9.26 -9.88
N HIS A 135 0.77 8.77 -10.93
CA HIS A 135 0.23 7.70 -11.75
C HIS A 135 0.03 6.40 -10.94
N ILE A 136 1.01 6.04 -10.11
CA ILE A 136 0.92 4.84 -9.26
C ILE A 136 -0.22 4.99 -8.23
N ALA A 137 -0.35 6.17 -7.61
CA ALA A 137 -1.47 6.47 -6.73
C ALA A 137 -2.82 6.35 -7.45
N ARG A 138 -2.92 6.82 -8.69
CA ARG A 138 -4.14 6.69 -9.52
C ARG A 138 -4.49 5.23 -9.82
N ILE A 139 -3.49 4.40 -10.13
CA ILE A 139 -3.67 2.95 -10.36
C ILE A 139 -4.31 2.32 -9.12
N PHE A 140 -3.72 2.51 -7.93
CA PHE A 140 -4.25 1.92 -6.70
C PHE A 140 -5.63 2.48 -6.34
N CYS A 141 -5.85 3.79 -6.54
CA CYS A 141 -7.17 4.39 -6.38
C CYS A 141 -8.22 3.76 -7.29
N GLU A 142 -7.89 3.48 -8.55
CA GLU A 142 -8.84 2.88 -9.49
C GLU A 142 -9.17 1.44 -9.09
N VAL A 143 -8.18 0.65 -8.66
CA VAL A 143 -8.43 -0.71 -8.12
C VAL A 143 -9.40 -0.66 -6.94
N ARG A 144 -9.18 0.25 -5.98
CA ARG A 144 -10.09 0.49 -4.86
C ARG A 144 -11.48 0.94 -5.32
N ASN A 145 -11.57 1.83 -6.32
CA ASN A 145 -12.86 2.28 -6.85
C ASN A 145 -13.63 1.13 -7.50
N LYS A 146 -12.95 0.25 -8.25
CA LYS A 146 -13.57 -0.95 -8.81
C LYS A 146 -14.13 -1.82 -7.69
N TYR A 147 -13.42 -2.04 -6.58
CA TYR A 147 -13.94 -2.80 -5.45
C TYR A 147 -15.20 -2.17 -4.83
N ILE A 148 -15.15 -0.86 -4.52
CA ILE A 148 -16.22 -0.17 -3.80
C ILE A 148 -17.49 0.01 -4.64
N HIS A 149 -17.36 0.08 -5.96
CA HIS A 149 -18.48 0.19 -6.88
C HIS A 149 -18.84 -1.15 -7.55
N GLU A 150 -18.48 -2.27 -6.92
CA GLU A 150 -18.83 -3.64 -7.37
C GLU A 150 -18.37 -3.95 -8.81
N GLY A 151 -17.29 -3.32 -9.25
CA GLY A 151 -16.62 -3.57 -10.51
C GLY A 151 -15.61 -4.73 -10.45
N VAL A 152 -14.92 -4.97 -11.56
CA VAL A 152 -13.96 -6.08 -11.70
C VAL A 152 -12.57 -5.68 -11.16
N PHE A 153 -12.37 -5.86 -9.86
CA PHE A 153 -11.10 -5.54 -9.18
C PHE A 153 -10.14 -6.75 -9.06
N ASN A 154 -10.68 -7.97 -9.05
CA ASN A 154 -9.95 -9.21 -8.81
C ASN A 154 -9.02 -9.62 -9.97
N GLU A 155 -9.17 -9.03 -11.15
CA GLU A 155 -8.22 -9.18 -12.27
C GLU A 155 -6.90 -8.47 -12.01
N PHE A 156 -6.86 -7.48 -11.10
CA PHE A 156 -5.62 -6.79 -10.77
C PHE A 156 -4.68 -7.70 -10.00
N SER A 157 -3.48 -7.91 -10.54
CA SER A 157 -2.55 -8.94 -10.07
C SER A 157 -1.10 -8.44 -10.07
N PHE A 158 -0.31 -9.04 -9.17
CA PHE A 158 1.14 -8.87 -9.05
C PHE A 158 1.79 -10.22 -9.33
N PRO A 159 3.01 -10.25 -9.88
CA PRO A 159 3.80 -11.47 -9.97
C PRO A 159 3.97 -12.15 -8.61
N THR A 160 4.13 -13.47 -8.65
CA THR A 160 4.53 -14.30 -7.51
C THR A 160 6.00 -14.07 -7.18
N ASP A 161 6.39 -14.37 -5.94
CA ASP A 161 7.81 -14.36 -5.53
C ASP A 161 8.60 -15.51 -6.18
N GLU A 162 7.91 -16.50 -6.73
CA GLU A 162 8.49 -17.63 -7.46
C GLU A 162 8.95 -17.21 -8.86
N LYS A 163 10.20 -17.51 -9.18
CA LYS A 163 10.71 -17.37 -10.55
C LYS A 163 10.20 -18.54 -11.37
N GLU A 164 9.60 -18.24 -12.53
CA GLU A 164 9.28 -19.28 -13.50
C GLU A 164 10.57 -19.74 -14.20
N MET A 165 10.60 -21.03 -14.52
CA MET A 165 11.67 -21.65 -15.29
C MET A 165 11.09 -22.08 -16.65
N ASP A 166 11.85 -21.85 -17.71
CA ASP A 166 11.50 -22.41 -19.02
C ASP A 166 11.81 -23.93 -19.10
N GLU A 167 11.52 -24.53 -20.25
CA GLU A 167 11.77 -25.95 -20.52
C GLU A 167 13.27 -26.33 -20.43
N GLU A 168 14.16 -25.33 -20.47
CA GLU A 168 15.61 -25.48 -20.38
C GLU A 168 16.14 -25.22 -18.95
N GLY A 169 15.25 -24.89 -18.00
CA GLY A 169 15.58 -24.61 -16.60
C GLY A 169 16.12 -23.20 -16.34
N VAL A 170 15.98 -22.27 -17.30
CA VAL A 170 16.41 -20.87 -17.15
C VAL A 170 15.33 -20.09 -16.40
N SER A 171 15.70 -19.49 -15.27
CA SER A 171 14.78 -18.67 -14.49
C SER A 171 14.56 -17.30 -15.12
N TYR A 172 13.32 -16.85 -15.26
CA TYR A 172 12.98 -15.50 -15.72
C TYR A 172 12.06 -14.77 -14.73
N GLU A 173 12.09 -13.43 -14.79
CA GLU A 173 11.18 -12.59 -14.01
C GLU A 173 9.79 -12.59 -14.66
N VAL A 174 8.79 -12.98 -13.88
CA VAL A 174 7.38 -12.92 -14.31
C VAL A 174 6.94 -11.47 -14.35
N SER A 175 6.38 -11.05 -15.49
CA SER A 175 5.74 -9.74 -15.60
C SER A 175 4.29 -9.89 -16.00
N LEU A 176 3.38 -9.27 -15.26
CA LEU A 176 1.95 -9.32 -15.51
C LEU A 176 1.47 -8.06 -16.23
N LEU A 177 0.46 -8.22 -17.07
CA LEU A 177 -0.21 -7.12 -17.74
C LEU A 177 -1.55 -6.85 -17.06
N ASN A 178 -1.72 -5.64 -16.53
CA ASN A 178 -2.94 -5.20 -15.86
C ASN A 178 -3.70 -4.19 -16.71
N ASP A 179 -4.99 -4.43 -16.90
CA ASP A 179 -5.88 -3.58 -17.68
C ASP A 179 -6.80 -2.73 -16.80
N LEU A 180 -6.66 -1.41 -16.90
CA LEU A 180 -7.40 -0.45 -16.10
C LEU A 180 -7.99 0.66 -16.96
N VAL A 181 -9.17 1.13 -16.56
CA VAL A 181 -9.85 2.26 -17.20
C VAL A 181 -9.86 3.43 -16.22
N LEU A 182 -8.95 4.39 -16.40
CA LEU A 182 -8.76 5.50 -15.45
C LEU A 182 -8.58 6.85 -16.14
N LYS A 183 -8.73 7.94 -15.38
CA LYS A 183 -8.43 9.30 -15.83
C LYS A 183 -6.95 9.59 -15.65
N GLU A 184 -6.19 9.51 -16.74
CA GLU A 184 -4.74 9.74 -16.74
C GLU A 184 -4.36 11.10 -17.34
N TYR A 185 -4.83 11.41 -18.56
CA TYR A 185 -4.43 12.62 -19.29
C TYR A 185 -5.53 13.67 -19.38
N ARG A 186 -6.76 13.26 -19.71
CA ARG A 186 -7.92 14.16 -19.84
C ARG A 186 -8.74 14.14 -18.56
N LYS A 187 -9.10 15.32 -18.04
CA LYS A 187 -9.94 15.45 -16.84
C LYS A 187 -11.32 14.80 -17.00
N ASP A 188 -11.82 14.72 -18.24
CA ASP A 188 -13.23 14.41 -18.50
C ASP A 188 -13.47 13.01 -19.09
N SER A 189 -12.43 12.29 -19.53
CA SER A 189 -12.57 10.94 -20.09
C SER A 189 -11.66 9.94 -19.40
N LYS A 190 -12.24 8.79 -18.99
CA LYS A 190 -11.45 7.62 -18.63
C LYS A 190 -10.88 6.99 -19.89
N GLU A 191 -9.65 6.50 -19.82
CA GLU A 191 -8.97 5.83 -20.91
C GLU A 191 -8.57 4.42 -20.45
N ARG A 192 -8.73 3.44 -21.34
CA ARG A 192 -8.22 2.08 -21.13
C ARG A 192 -6.70 2.10 -21.24
N ARG A 193 -6.03 1.43 -20.30
CA ARG A 193 -4.57 1.41 -20.13
C ARG A 193 -4.09 0.06 -19.66
N LEU A 194 -2.99 -0.37 -20.23
CA LEU A 194 -2.27 -1.59 -19.95
C LEU A 194 -0.98 -1.24 -19.23
N TYR A 195 -0.82 -1.78 -18.03
CA TYR A 195 0.35 -1.61 -17.19
C TYR A 195 1.11 -2.92 -17.07
N ARG A 196 2.42 -2.87 -17.27
CA ARG A 196 3.31 -3.97 -16.96
C ARG A 196 3.73 -3.88 -15.50
N ILE A 197 3.54 -4.96 -14.76
CA ILE A 197 3.85 -5.07 -13.34
C ILE A 197 4.89 -6.16 -13.13
N THR A 198 6.04 -5.80 -12.56
CA THR A 198 7.12 -6.72 -12.17
C THR A 198 7.40 -6.73 -10.68
N ILE A 199 6.93 -5.72 -9.95
CA ILE A 199 7.03 -5.68 -8.48
C ILE A 199 6.07 -6.70 -7.87
N THR A 200 6.54 -7.50 -6.93
CA THR A 200 5.72 -8.55 -6.32
C THR A 200 4.74 -7.98 -5.30
N TYR A 201 3.72 -8.76 -4.95
CA TYR A 201 2.80 -8.38 -3.88
C TYR A 201 3.55 -8.13 -2.56
N ARG A 202 4.49 -9.00 -2.21
CA ARG A 202 5.29 -8.91 -0.98
C ARG A 202 6.07 -7.59 -0.93
N GLU A 203 6.68 -7.21 -2.05
CA GLU A 203 7.41 -5.94 -2.14
C GLU A 203 6.48 -4.73 -1.94
N ILE A 204 5.30 -4.73 -2.56
CA ILE A 204 4.30 -3.67 -2.34
C ILE A 204 3.83 -3.64 -0.89
N ARG A 205 3.51 -4.80 -0.32
CA ARG A 205 3.08 -4.95 1.07
C ARG A 205 4.12 -4.36 2.02
N ASP A 206 5.39 -4.68 1.80
CA ASP A 206 6.50 -4.16 2.58
C ASP A 206 6.69 -2.65 2.43
N ILE A 207 6.55 -2.12 1.22
CA ILE A 207 6.58 -0.67 0.96
C ILE A 207 5.44 0.04 1.70
N MET A 208 4.24 -0.55 1.70
CA MET A 208 3.07 0.01 2.38
C MET A 208 3.26 0.05 3.90
N VAL A 209 3.75 -1.03 4.52
CA VAL A 209 4.00 -1.04 5.97
C VAL A 209 5.09 -0.04 6.33
N ARG A 210 6.22 -0.01 5.61
CA ARG A 210 7.28 0.98 5.84
C ARG A 210 6.77 2.42 5.70
N SER A 211 5.94 2.70 4.70
CA SER A 211 5.36 4.03 4.51
C SER A 211 4.44 4.42 5.67
N CYS A 212 3.65 3.47 6.21
CA CYS A 212 2.82 3.71 7.40
C CYS A 212 3.67 3.94 8.67
N LEU A 213 4.79 3.24 8.82
CA LEU A 213 5.74 3.48 9.91
C LEU A 213 6.43 4.85 9.79
N CYS A 214 6.79 5.29 8.59
CA CYS A 214 7.29 6.65 8.34
C CYS A 214 6.23 7.71 8.67
N PHE A 215 4.96 7.46 8.32
CA PHE A 215 3.84 8.32 8.72
C PHE A 215 3.75 8.43 10.25
N LEU A 216 3.77 7.29 10.94
CA LEU A 216 3.72 7.23 12.40
C LEU A 216 4.87 7.99 13.07
N ASP A 217 6.10 7.77 12.63
CA ASP A 217 7.30 8.45 13.16
C ASP A 217 7.17 9.98 13.02
N LYS A 218 6.66 10.46 11.88
CA LYS A 218 6.39 11.89 11.69
C LYS A 218 5.33 12.41 12.68
N GLN A 219 4.24 11.66 12.90
CA GLN A 219 3.20 12.08 13.85
C GLN A 219 3.71 12.09 15.29
N ILE A 220 4.51 11.10 15.68
CA ILE A 220 5.16 11.07 17.00
C ILE A 220 6.01 12.32 17.21
N LYS A 221 6.84 12.69 16.23
CA LYS A 221 7.68 13.90 16.31
C LYS A 221 6.86 15.18 16.45
N ILE A 222 5.72 15.29 15.77
CA ILE A 222 4.81 16.44 15.88
C ILE A 222 4.21 16.51 17.29
N LEU A 223 3.75 15.37 17.82
CA LEU A 223 3.18 15.29 19.17
C LEU A 223 4.23 15.65 20.23
N ASP A 224 5.47 15.19 20.08
CA ASP A 224 6.56 15.50 21.02
C ASP A 224 7.00 16.97 20.99
N GLN A 225 6.63 17.71 19.93
CA GLN A 225 6.88 19.15 19.80
C GLN A 225 5.72 20.01 20.29
N THR A 226 4.55 19.41 20.54
CA THR A 226 3.34 20.13 20.97
C THR A 226 3.19 19.94 22.48
N PRO A 227 3.35 21.01 23.29
CA PRO A 227 3.31 20.91 24.76
C PRO A 227 1.94 20.55 25.32
#